data_AF-A0A1E4B775-F1
#
_entry.id   AF-A0A1E4B775-F1
#
_cell.length_a   1.000
_cell.length_b   1.000
_cell.length_c   1.000
_cell.angle_alpha   90.00
_cell.angle_beta   90.00
_cell.angle_gamma   90.00
#
_symmetry.space_group_name_H-M   'P 1'
#
loop_
_entity.id
_entity.type
_entity.pdbx_description
1 polymer ?
#
loop_
_entity_poly.entity_id
_entity_poly.type
_entity_poly.pdbx_seq_one_letter_code
_entity_poly.pdbx_strand_id
1 'polypeptide(L)'
;MLARAAVALAVATAQPLLAQHGDHVGSDSTRRGRVGAMAVVLGSHANPAALGRPVTEGYVSQPMLFGDVQLAGGRVAALATLNFEGATLSRGEINPDGYGEGYIDRRHPHTYLHEAMLGVAGTRGAVGASLFAGKGFVPFGTDDPMVRPFVKYPVNHHHAQLMERGLVAAALQLPGGTLELARFNGDEPEGASDWPNAGRALDSWAARTTVFAPGGVELSASTARVRSPEFASGEGLDQRKASASLRLVRGSGAWRYAFAEWARTREGASAGPRFAFTSLLAEGAWQLRGVQLAARAERTERPEEDRLDDPYRSVRPLLDFNILGRTRWDIVTVQLSAPGRRLAGARVAPFVEGAWLAPRALAHPTPMDPRIFYDASRLWMLSGGVRLHAGAMRPRFGRYGAAQRHVGDASPPRAH
;
A
#
# COMPACT_ATOMS: atom_id res chain seq x y z
N MET A 1 23.01 8.06 17.32
CA MET A 1 23.93 8.63 16.30
C MET A 1 23.62 8.19 14.85
N LEU A 2 22.88 7.08 14.62
CA LEU A 2 22.53 6.61 13.26
C LEU A 2 21.47 7.45 12.51
N ALA A 3 20.63 8.21 13.22
CA ALA A 3 19.56 9.04 12.61
C ALA A 3 20.06 10.27 11.84
N ARG A 4 21.32 10.70 12.02
CA ARG A 4 21.90 11.85 11.28
C ARG A 4 22.48 11.45 9.91
N ALA A 5 22.76 10.18 9.67
CA ALA A 5 23.40 9.72 8.44
C ALA A 5 22.40 9.56 7.27
N ALA A 6 21.14 9.21 7.55
CA ALA A 6 20.14 8.97 6.51
C ALA A 6 19.68 10.24 5.76
N VAL A 7 19.86 11.43 6.34
CA VAL A 7 19.39 12.70 5.77
C VAL A 7 20.44 13.33 4.84
N ALA A 8 21.71 12.94 4.93
CA ALA A 8 22.81 13.64 4.26
C ALA A 8 23.06 13.20 2.79
N LEU A 9 22.45 12.11 2.30
CA LEU A 9 22.83 11.50 1.01
C LEU A 9 21.92 11.79 -0.20
N ALA A 10 20.92 12.67 -0.08
CA ALA A 10 19.95 12.92 -1.18
C ALA A 10 20.01 14.34 -1.78
N VAL A 11 21.13 15.06 -1.65
CA VAL A 11 21.29 16.41 -2.21
C VAL A 11 22.18 16.38 -3.46
N ALA A 12 21.65 15.83 -4.55
CA ALA A 12 22.10 16.16 -5.90
C ALA A 12 20.98 15.93 -6.93
N THR A 13 20.49 17.04 -7.48
CA THR A 13 19.60 17.19 -8.65
C THR A 13 18.24 16.45 -8.63
N ALA A 14 17.23 17.08 -8.02
CA ALA A 14 15.82 16.69 -8.12
C ALA A 14 14.95 17.78 -8.78
N GLN A 15 14.36 17.46 -9.94
CA GLN A 15 13.34 18.25 -10.66
C GLN A 15 11.89 17.86 -10.22
N PRO A 16 10.87 18.73 -10.42
CA PRO A 16 9.57 18.70 -9.72
C PRO A 16 8.57 17.60 -10.11
N LEU A 17 7.67 17.28 -9.17
CA LEU A 17 6.35 16.66 -9.43
C LEU A 17 5.22 17.68 -9.22
N LEU A 18 4.81 18.32 -10.31
CA LEU A 18 3.41 18.48 -10.72
C LEU A 18 3.35 17.77 -12.07
N ALA A 19 2.29 16.99 -12.34
CA ALA A 19 1.98 16.34 -13.62
C ALA A 19 3.13 16.35 -14.65
N GLN A 20 3.80 15.21 -14.87
CA GLN A 20 4.80 15.06 -15.93
C GLN A 20 4.20 15.49 -17.29
N HIS A 21 4.29 16.77 -17.61
CA HIS A 21 4.47 17.24 -18.96
C HIS A 21 5.86 16.78 -19.36
N GLY A 22 5.94 16.15 -20.53
CA GLY A 22 7.14 15.52 -21.03
C GLY A 22 8.32 16.48 -20.96
N ASP A 23 9.33 16.07 -20.20
CA ASP A 23 10.67 16.61 -20.38
C ASP A 23 11.13 16.17 -21.78
N HIS A 24 10.93 17.06 -22.75
CA HIS A 24 11.80 17.13 -23.92
C HIS A 24 13.18 17.58 -23.44
N VAL A 25 14.01 16.61 -23.06
CA VAL A 25 15.46 16.79 -23.01
C VAL A 25 16.05 15.77 -23.97
N GLY A 26 16.46 16.28 -25.13
CA GLY A 26 17.25 15.54 -26.09
C GLY A 26 18.55 15.07 -25.45
N SER A 27 18.71 13.76 -25.36
CA SER A 27 19.98 13.06 -25.25
C SER A 27 19.65 11.59 -25.46
N ASP A 28 20.26 11.02 -26.49
CA ASP A 28 20.16 9.63 -26.94
C ASP A 28 20.83 8.67 -25.93
N SER A 29 20.53 8.83 -24.63
CA SER A 29 21.11 8.01 -23.58
C SER A 29 20.33 6.70 -23.48
N THR A 30 20.97 5.62 -23.93
CA THR A 30 20.48 4.23 -23.80
C THR A 30 20.26 3.79 -22.35
N ARG A 31 20.68 4.61 -21.39
CA ARG A 31 20.52 4.45 -19.95
C ARG A 31 19.78 5.65 -19.35
N ARG A 32 18.77 5.36 -18.52
CA ARG A 32 18.08 6.36 -17.67
C ARG A 32 18.03 5.81 -16.25
N GLY A 33 18.28 6.66 -15.25
CA GLY A 33 18.23 6.28 -13.85
C GLY A 33 17.55 7.36 -13.03
N ARG A 34 16.77 6.96 -12.03
CA ARG A 34 16.07 7.87 -11.13
C ARG A 34 16.20 7.37 -9.70
N VAL A 35 16.30 8.31 -8.77
CA VAL A 35 16.35 8.04 -7.34
C VAL A 35 15.43 8.99 -6.60
N GLY A 36 14.85 8.51 -5.50
CA GLY A 36 14.02 9.32 -4.63
C GLY A 36 14.10 8.85 -3.19
N ALA A 37 13.65 9.71 -2.29
CA ALA A 37 13.57 9.44 -0.87
C ALA A 37 12.30 10.05 -0.29
N MET A 38 11.73 9.40 0.72
CA MET A 38 10.65 9.99 1.51
C MET A 38 10.73 9.60 2.98
N ALA A 39 10.06 10.38 3.81
CA ALA A 39 9.78 10.07 5.20
C ALA A 39 8.57 10.90 5.67
N VAL A 40 7.87 10.42 6.69
CA VAL A 40 6.81 11.17 7.36
C VAL A 40 7.15 11.28 8.84
N VAL A 41 7.24 12.52 9.33
CA VAL A 41 7.39 12.78 10.77
C VAL A 41 6.02 13.15 11.31
N LEU A 42 5.51 12.44 12.30
CA LEU A 42 4.18 12.70 12.84
C LEU A 42 4.06 12.40 14.34
N GLY A 43 3.12 13.07 14.99
CA GLY A 43 2.57 12.70 16.29
C GLY A 43 1.12 12.26 16.14
N SER A 44 0.68 11.28 16.94
CA SER A 44 -0.70 10.79 16.99
C SER A 44 -1.19 10.74 18.43
N HIS A 45 -2.44 11.12 18.64
CA HIS A 45 -3.17 11.00 19.89
C HIS A 45 -4.47 10.24 19.62
N ALA A 46 -4.76 9.21 20.39
CA ALA A 46 -6.02 8.50 20.29
C ALA A 46 -6.65 8.29 21.67
N ASN A 47 -7.98 8.45 21.71
CA ASN A 47 -8.78 8.48 22.92
C ASN A 47 -10.24 8.08 22.64
N PRO A 48 -10.76 7.03 23.30
CA PRO A 48 -10.02 6.08 24.13
C PRO A 48 -9.16 5.13 23.30
N ALA A 49 -8.13 4.56 23.94
CA ALA A 49 -7.38 3.39 23.47
C ALA A 49 -7.82 2.12 24.23
N ALA A 50 -6.97 1.09 24.28
CA ALA A 50 -7.25 -0.09 25.07
C ALA A 50 -7.51 0.28 26.54
N LEU A 51 -8.50 -0.39 27.11
CA LEU A 51 -8.93 -0.25 28.50
C LEU A 51 -9.32 1.19 28.89
N GLY A 52 -9.86 1.95 27.93
CA GLY A 52 -10.36 3.31 28.15
C GLY A 52 -9.29 4.38 28.32
N ARG A 53 -8.00 4.05 28.15
CA ARG A 53 -6.88 4.98 28.41
C ARG A 53 -6.47 5.72 27.14
N PRO A 54 -6.16 7.02 27.18
CA PRO A 54 -5.61 7.70 26.01
C PRO A 54 -4.15 7.29 25.75
N VAL A 55 -3.71 7.34 24.49
CA VAL A 55 -2.30 7.09 24.11
C VAL A 55 -1.83 8.18 23.14
N THR A 56 -0.60 8.65 23.34
CA THR A 56 0.05 9.65 22.48
C THR A 56 1.48 9.21 22.15
N GLU A 57 1.84 9.19 20.87
CA GLU A 57 3.18 8.83 20.43
C GLU A 57 3.60 9.60 19.18
N GLY A 58 4.89 9.61 18.88
CA GLY A 58 5.46 10.22 17.68
C GLY A 58 6.44 9.30 16.99
N TYR A 59 6.52 9.43 15.66
CA TYR A 59 7.20 8.48 14.78
C TYR A 59 7.89 9.15 13.60
N VAL A 60 8.83 8.41 13.02
CA VAL A 60 9.25 8.58 11.63
C VAL A 60 8.73 7.36 10.86
N SER A 61 7.62 7.54 10.15
CA SER A 61 6.99 6.49 9.35
C SER A 61 7.45 6.61 7.88
N GLN A 62 7.41 5.49 7.16
CA GLN A 62 7.79 5.41 5.75
C GLN A 62 9.16 6.01 5.37
N PRO A 63 10.24 5.88 6.16
CA PRO A 63 11.58 6.25 5.69
C PRO A 63 11.97 5.30 4.56
N MET A 64 11.92 5.77 3.32
CA MET A 64 12.14 4.94 2.14
C MET A 64 13.10 5.57 1.14
N LEU A 65 13.83 4.71 0.43
CA LEU A 65 14.63 5.06 -0.73
C LEU A 65 14.13 4.29 -1.94
N PHE A 66 13.98 4.97 -3.06
CA PHE A 66 13.53 4.40 -4.33
C PHE A 66 14.62 4.56 -5.38
N GLY A 67 14.75 3.56 -6.24
CA GLY A 67 15.61 3.64 -7.41
C GLY A 67 15.03 2.85 -8.57
N ASP A 68 15.15 3.40 -9.77
CA ASP A 68 14.94 2.66 -11.01
C ASP A 68 16.04 2.95 -12.02
N VAL A 69 16.37 1.94 -12.83
CA VAL A 69 17.26 2.06 -13.97
C VAL A 69 16.63 1.38 -15.17
N GLN A 70 16.71 2.03 -16.32
CA GLN A 70 16.29 1.51 -17.60
C GLN A 70 17.50 1.47 -18.54
N LEU A 71 17.63 0.37 -19.27
CA LEU A 71 18.71 0.09 -20.22
C LEU A 71 18.14 -0.31 -21.57
N ALA A 72 18.98 -0.25 -22.61
CA ALA A 72 18.64 -0.68 -23.97
C ALA A 72 17.34 -0.04 -24.48
N GLY A 73 17.18 1.28 -24.25
CA GLY A 73 15.98 2.01 -24.67
C GLY A 73 14.72 1.61 -23.89
N GLY A 74 14.86 1.18 -22.64
CA GLY A 74 13.74 0.76 -21.79
C GLY A 74 13.37 -0.72 -21.91
N ARG A 75 14.07 -1.49 -22.76
CA ARG A 75 13.82 -2.93 -22.91
C ARG A 75 14.22 -3.76 -21.70
N VAL A 76 15.17 -3.28 -20.92
CA VAL A 76 15.57 -3.90 -19.65
C VAL A 76 15.39 -2.86 -18.56
N ALA A 77 14.74 -3.22 -17.47
CA ALA A 77 14.54 -2.33 -16.34
C ALA A 77 14.77 -3.06 -15.02
N ALA A 78 15.41 -2.37 -14.08
CA ALA A 78 15.49 -2.79 -12.70
C ALA A 78 14.95 -1.68 -11.78
N LEU A 79 14.30 -2.08 -10.71
CA LEU A 79 13.70 -1.20 -9.72
C LEU A 79 13.93 -1.76 -8.33
N ALA A 80 14.19 -0.88 -7.37
CA ALA A 80 14.40 -1.24 -5.98
C ALA A 80 13.77 -0.20 -5.05
N THR A 81 13.27 -0.70 -3.93
CA THR A 81 12.75 0.11 -2.82
C THR A 81 13.32 -0.42 -1.52
N LEU A 82 14.01 0.44 -0.78
CA LEU A 82 14.44 0.17 0.59
C LEU A 82 13.48 0.83 1.56
N ASN A 83 13.11 0.13 2.62
CA ASN A 83 12.21 0.62 3.66
C ASN A 83 12.89 0.50 5.03
N PHE A 84 12.97 1.59 5.79
CA PHE A 84 13.64 1.63 7.10
C PHE A 84 12.68 1.67 8.29
N GLU A 85 11.39 1.37 8.09
CA GLU A 85 10.41 1.26 9.17
C GLU A 85 10.84 0.25 10.23
N GLY A 86 11.59 -0.80 9.85
CA GLY A 86 12.17 -1.76 10.81
C GLY A 86 13.01 -1.10 11.90
N ALA A 87 13.68 0.00 11.56
CA ALA A 87 14.53 0.75 12.46
C ALA A 87 13.78 1.90 13.18
N THR A 88 12.70 2.42 12.61
CA THR A 88 12.00 3.60 13.14
C THR A 88 10.66 3.29 13.83
N LEU A 89 10.08 2.11 13.57
CA LEU A 89 8.78 1.64 14.06
C LEU A 89 8.90 0.27 14.74
N SER A 90 9.98 -0.01 15.49
CA SER A 90 10.16 -1.31 16.18
C SER A 90 9.05 -1.65 17.19
N ARG A 91 8.35 -0.62 17.68
CA ARG A 91 7.17 -0.73 18.56
C ARG A 91 5.85 -0.73 17.79
N GLY A 92 5.89 -0.75 16.46
CA GLY A 92 4.77 -0.44 15.58
C GLY A 92 4.37 1.05 15.66
N GLU A 93 3.33 1.39 14.92
CA GLU A 93 2.72 2.72 14.88
C GLU A 93 1.31 2.66 15.48
N ILE A 94 0.94 3.65 16.33
CA ILE A 94 -0.45 3.80 16.78
C ILE A 94 -1.31 3.94 15.55
N ASN A 95 -2.14 2.94 15.37
CA ASN A 95 -3.10 2.87 14.32
C ASN A 95 -4.32 2.13 14.86
N PRO A 96 -5.31 2.85 15.44
CA PRO A 96 -6.57 2.28 15.92
C PRO A 96 -7.33 1.57 14.80
N ASP A 97 -6.94 1.83 13.55
CA ASP A 97 -7.43 1.13 12.38
C ASP A 97 -6.56 -0.06 11.96
N GLY A 98 -5.51 -0.48 12.68
CA GLY A 98 -4.55 -1.54 12.27
C GLY A 98 -5.13 -2.97 12.23
N TYR A 99 -4.47 -3.86 11.47
CA TYR A 99 -4.85 -5.27 11.29
C TYR A 99 -4.28 -6.15 12.42
N GLY A 100 -5.10 -7.05 12.96
CA GLY A 100 -4.67 -8.09 13.92
C GLY A 100 -4.43 -7.64 15.36
N GLU A 101 -3.88 -6.44 15.58
CA GLU A 101 -3.52 -5.97 16.93
C GLU A 101 -4.43 -4.83 17.45
N GLY A 102 -5.47 -4.46 16.69
CA GLY A 102 -6.55 -3.55 17.10
C GLY A 102 -6.17 -2.08 17.35
N TYR A 103 -4.89 -1.78 17.56
CA TYR A 103 -4.43 -0.43 17.91
C TYR A 103 -2.99 -0.10 17.53
N ILE A 104 -2.13 -1.11 17.34
CA ILE A 104 -0.77 -0.94 16.82
C ILE A 104 -0.64 -1.80 15.57
N ASP A 105 -0.14 -1.24 14.48
CA ASP A 105 0.14 -2.04 13.27
C ASP A 105 1.56 -2.60 13.34
N ARG A 106 1.70 -3.92 13.55
CA ARG A 106 2.97 -4.65 13.49
C ARG A 106 3.23 -5.42 12.20
N ARG A 107 2.29 -5.44 11.24
CA ARG A 107 2.63 -5.80 9.84
C ARG A 107 3.50 -4.70 9.20
N HIS A 108 3.57 -3.54 9.85
CA HIS A 108 4.70 -2.61 9.81
C HIS A 108 5.62 -2.85 11.02
N PRO A 109 6.90 -3.20 10.81
CA PRO A 109 7.67 -2.75 9.66
C PRO A 109 7.64 -3.69 8.47
N HIS A 110 7.53 -3.10 7.29
CA HIS A 110 7.90 -3.77 6.05
C HIS A 110 9.37 -4.21 6.05
N THR A 111 9.70 -5.16 5.17
CA THR A 111 11.07 -5.62 5.00
C THR A 111 12.01 -4.51 4.54
N TYR A 112 13.27 -4.57 4.98
CA TYR A 112 14.30 -3.60 4.61
C TYR A 112 14.48 -3.51 3.10
N LEU A 113 14.39 -4.66 2.40
CA LEU A 113 14.28 -4.71 0.94
C LEU A 113 12.82 -4.91 0.55
N HIS A 114 12.07 -3.81 0.54
CA HIS A 114 10.64 -3.81 0.23
C HIS A 114 10.33 -4.30 -1.19
N GLU A 115 11.22 -3.97 -2.14
CA GLU A 115 11.07 -4.37 -3.53
C GLU A 115 12.44 -4.39 -4.24
N ALA A 116 12.66 -5.38 -5.09
CA ALA A 116 13.80 -5.54 -5.98
C ALA A 116 13.37 -6.40 -7.18
N MET A 117 13.07 -5.76 -8.31
CA MET A 117 12.61 -6.45 -9.52
C MET A 117 13.50 -6.13 -10.70
N LEU A 118 13.72 -7.14 -11.54
CA LEU A 118 14.40 -7.02 -12.84
C LEU A 118 13.45 -7.56 -13.90
N GLY A 119 13.40 -6.91 -15.06
CA GLY A 119 12.55 -7.39 -16.13
C GLY A 119 12.91 -6.87 -17.49
N VAL A 120 12.21 -7.45 -18.46
CA VAL A 120 12.29 -7.09 -19.87
C VAL A 120 10.91 -6.63 -20.35
N ALA A 121 10.92 -5.67 -21.26
CA ALA A 121 9.72 -5.14 -21.88
C ALA A 121 9.93 -4.90 -23.39
N GLY A 122 8.85 -4.98 -24.14
CA GLY A 122 8.84 -4.70 -25.57
C GLY A 122 7.46 -4.31 -26.05
N THR A 123 7.42 -3.69 -27.22
CA THR A 123 6.18 -3.25 -27.87
C THR A 123 6.16 -3.72 -29.32
N ARG A 124 4.98 -4.11 -29.80
CA ARG A 124 4.71 -4.40 -31.21
C ARG A 124 3.40 -3.74 -31.61
N GLY A 125 3.47 -2.68 -32.40
CA GLY A 125 2.30 -1.84 -32.69
C GLY A 125 1.73 -1.25 -31.41
N ALA A 126 0.41 -1.35 -31.22
CA ALA A 126 -0.28 -0.85 -30.03
C ALA A 126 -0.29 -1.82 -28.83
N VAL A 127 0.46 -2.93 -28.92
CA VAL A 127 0.54 -3.94 -27.87
C VAL A 127 1.91 -3.87 -27.18
N GLY A 128 1.90 -3.73 -25.86
CA GLY A 128 3.08 -3.83 -25.01
C GLY A 128 3.09 -5.15 -24.24
N ALA A 129 4.27 -5.73 -24.01
CA ALA A 129 4.44 -6.92 -23.20
C ALA A 129 5.66 -6.76 -22.29
N SER A 130 5.59 -7.36 -21.10
CA SER A 130 6.74 -7.42 -20.20
C SER A 130 6.74 -8.64 -19.30
N LEU A 131 7.94 -9.02 -18.84
CA LEU A 131 8.18 -10.07 -17.86
C LEU A 131 9.17 -9.56 -16.83
N PHE A 132 8.80 -9.62 -15.55
CA PHE A 132 9.60 -9.18 -14.42
C PHE A 132 9.68 -10.29 -13.38
N ALA A 133 10.81 -10.36 -12.67
CA ALA A 133 11.04 -11.31 -11.58
C ALA A 133 11.87 -10.66 -10.46
N GLY A 134 11.67 -11.14 -9.23
CA GLY A 134 12.40 -10.66 -8.06
C GLY A 134 11.55 -10.69 -6.80
N LYS A 135 11.86 -9.82 -5.83
CA LYS A 135 11.04 -9.58 -4.64
C LYS A 135 10.18 -8.34 -4.87
N GLY A 136 8.88 -8.42 -4.62
CA GLY A 136 8.04 -7.25 -4.75
C GLY A 136 6.55 -7.51 -4.55
N PHE A 137 5.77 -6.66 -5.18
CA PHE A 137 4.32 -6.62 -5.05
C PHE A 137 3.68 -7.44 -6.16
N VAL A 138 2.77 -8.32 -5.77
CA VAL A 138 1.95 -9.11 -6.68
C VAL A 138 0.87 -8.20 -7.31
N PRO A 139 0.55 -8.35 -8.61
CA PRO A 139 -0.53 -7.61 -9.27
C PRO A 139 -1.89 -8.10 -8.77
N PHE A 140 -2.25 -7.68 -7.56
CA PHE A 140 -3.52 -7.97 -6.90
C PHE A 140 -4.01 -6.69 -6.20
N GLY A 141 -5.31 -6.42 -6.32
CA GLY A 141 -5.98 -5.20 -5.92
C GLY A 141 -5.24 -3.92 -6.33
N THR A 142 -5.23 -2.93 -5.44
CA THR A 142 -4.77 -1.58 -5.76
C THR A 142 -3.33 -1.34 -5.42
N ASP A 143 -2.78 -0.31 -6.06
CA ASP A 143 -1.35 -0.24 -6.34
C ASP A 143 -0.75 1.14 -6.10
N ASP A 144 -1.50 2.06 -5.49
CA ASP A 144 -1.09 3.45 -5.26
C ASP A 144 -0.93 3.83 -3.79
N PRO A 145 -0.43 2.96 -2.87
CA PRO A 145 -0.44 3.29 -1.45
C PRO A 145 0.26 4.64 -1.19
N MET A 146 1.40 4.88 -1.85
CA MET A 146 2.28 6.00 -1.48
C MET A 146 1.86 7.40 -1.92
N VAL A 147 0.83 7.55 -2.75
CA VAL A 147 0.38 8.87 -3.23
C VAL A 147 -1.02 9.24 -2.77
N ARG A 148 -1.61 8.39 -1.93
CA ARG A 148 -2.91 8.67 -1.34
C ARG A 148 -2.82 9.86 -0.39
N PRO A 149 -3.91 10.62 -0.22
CA PRO A 149 -3.91 11.80 0.63
C PRO A 149 -3.68 11.50 2.11
N PHE A 150 -3.85 10.27 2.58
CA PHE A 150 -3.84 9.91 4.00
C PHE A 150 -2.46 9.40 4.43
N VAL A 151 -2.05 9.70 5.66
CA VAL A 151 -0.81 9.15 6.22
C VAL A 151 -1.06 7.77 6.80
N LYS A 152 -2.15 7.59 7.56
CA LYS A 152 -2.52 6.29 8.10
C LYS A 152 -3.13 5.44 7.00
N TYR A 153 -2.52 4.30 6.72
CA TYR A 153 -3.04 3.40 5.71
C TYR A 153 -4.34 2.73 6.17
N PRO A 154 -5.35 2.62 5.30
CA PRO A 154 -6.58 1.92 5.65
C PRO A 154 -6.32 0.42 5.68
N VAL A 155 -6.92 -0.33 6.59
CA VAL A 155 -6.75 -1.79 6.65
C VAL A 155 -7.21 -2.50 5.39
N ASN A 156 -8.09 -1.88 4.59
CA ASN A 156 -8.41 -2.32 3.25
C ASN A 156 -7.17 -2.78 2.46
N HIS A 157 -6.01 -2.13 2.63
CA HIS A 157 -4.78 -2.52 1.94
C HIS A 157 -4.32 -3.94 2.26
N HIS A 158 -4.50 -4.46 3.49
CA HIS A 158 -4.18 -5.87 3.80
C HIS A 158 -5.12 -6.85 3.10
N HIS A 159 -6.34 -6.42 2.76
CA HIS A 159 -7.26 -7.24 1.97
C HIS A 159 -7.02 -7.10 0.47
N ALA A 160 -6.51 -5.96 0.03
CA ALA A 160 -6.37 -5.56 -1.36
C ALA A 160 -4.94 -5.63 -1.91
N GLN A 161 -3.93 -5.97 -1.10
CA GLN A 161 -2.54 -6.02 -1.54
C GLN A 161 -1.86 -7.32 -1.10
N LEU A 162 -0.88 -7.72 -1.90
CA LEU A 162 -0.02 -8.88 -1.66
C LEU A 162 1.42 -8.41 -1.92
N MET A 163 2.14 -8.08 -0.85
CA MET A 163 3.39 -7.34 -0.89
C MET A 163 4.59 -8.25 -0.62
N GLU A 164 5.78 -7.81 -1.00
CA GLU A 164 7.05 -8.37 -0.53
C GLU A 164 7.27 -9.88 -0.82
N ARG A 165 6.67 -10.40 -1.89
CA ARG A 165 6.79 -11.80 -2.33
C ARG A 165 7.95 -11.98 -3.31
N GLY A 166 8.55 -13.15 -3.33
CA GLY A 166 9.33 -13.66 -4.45
C GLY A 166 8.38 -14.04 -5.58
N LEU A 167 8.45 -13.33 -6.71
CA LEU A 167 7.49 -13.47 -7.79
C LEU A 167 8.09 -13.40 -9.20
N VAL A 168 7.32 -13.94 -10.15
CA VAL A 168 7.43 -13.68 -11.57
C VAL A 168 6.10 -13.08 -12.04
N ALA A 169 6.14 -11.90 -12.65
CA ALA A 169 4.98 -11.16 -13.12
C ALA A 169 5.09 -10.88 -14.63
N ALA A 170 4.04 -11.21 -15.37
CA ALA A 170 3.87 -10.86 -16.76
C ALA A 170 2.76 -9.81 -16.93
N ALA A 171 2.93 -8.92 -17.88
CA ALA A 171 1.91 -7.93 -18.23
C ALA A 171 1.75 -7.81 -19.74
N LEU A 172 0.50 -7.64 -20.19
CA LEU A 172 0.13 -7.31 -21.55
C LEU A 172 -0.68 -6.01 -21.54
N GLN A 173 -0.17 -5.01 -22.25
CA GLN A 173 -0.83 -3.74 -22.46
C GLN A 173 -1.54 -3.74 -23.82
N LEU A 174 -2.82 -3.44 -23.81
CA LEU A 174 -3.70 -3.34 -24.97
C LEU A 174 -4.26 -1.91 -25.06
N PRO A 175 -4.79 -1.47 -26.22
CA PRO A 175 -5.26 -0.09 -26.41
C PRO A 175 -6.23 0.44 -25.33
N GLY A 176 -7.11 -0.43 -24.81
CA GLY A 176 -8.10 -0.07 -23.79
C GLY A 176 -7.80 -0.54 -22.36
N GLY A 177 -6.68 -1.23 -22.13
CA GLY A 177 -6.49 -1.90 -20.84
C GLY A 177 -5.16 -2.63 -20.66
N THR A 178 -5.07 -3.35 -19.57
CA THR A 178 -3.90 -4.15 -19.20
C THR A 178 -4.35 -5.43 -18.52
N LEU A 179 -3.70 -6.53 -18.88
CA LEU A 179 -3.79 -7.81 -18.19
C LEU A 179 -2.45 -8.10 -17.51
N GLU A 180 -2.51 -8.48 -16.24
CA GLU A 180 -1.34 -8.83 -15.41
C GLU A 180 -1.56 -10.21 -14.80
N LEU A 181 -0.51 -11.03 -14.83
CA LEU A 181 -0.50 -12.39 -14.26
C LEU A 181 0.76 -12.55 -13.43
N ALA A 182 0.65 -13.21 -12.29
CA ALA A 182 1.82 -13.52 -11.47
C ALA A 182 1.75 -14.89 -10.82
N ARG A 183 2.94 -15.47 -10.65
CA ARG A 183 3.23 -16.61 -9.79
C ARG A 183 4.17 -16.14 -8.69
N PHE A 184 3.94 -16.58 -7.45
CA PHE A 184 4.70 -16.12 -6.28
C PHE A 184 4.68 -17.12 -5.14
N ASN A 185 5.53 -16.95 -4.12
CA ASN A 185 5.47 -17.71 -2.88
C ASN A 185 4.39 -17.17 -1.93
N GLY A 186 3.66 -18.05 -1.25
CA GLY A 186 2.51 -17.65 -0.43
C GLY A 186 2.86 -16.89 0.87
N ASP A 187 3.95 -17.26 1.52
CA ASP A 187 4.35 -16.78 2.86
C ASP A 187 4.52 -15.26 2.96
N GLU A 188 4.09 -14.73 4.09
CA GLU A 188 4.31 -13.35 4.51
C GLU A 188 5.63 -13.24 5.29
N PRO A 189 6.38 -12.14 5.13
CA PRO A 189 7.44 -11.78 6.05
C PRO A 189 6.91 -11.69 7.49
N GLU A 190 7.65 -12.23 8.45
CA GLU A 190 7.35 -12.14 9.89
C GLU A 190 8.12 -10.98 10.56
N GLY A 191 9.17 -10.47 9.91
CA GLY A 191 9.98 -9.36 10.38
C GLY A 191 10.69 -8.57 9.28
N ALA A 192 11.26 -7.42 9.67
CA ALA A 192 11.88 -6.47 8.74
C ALA A 192 13.11 -7.02 7.98
N SER A 193 13.76 -8.06 8.47
CA SER A 193 14.96 -8.63 7.82
C SER A 193 14.64 -9.83 6.92
N ASP A 194 13.37 -10.23 6.81
CA ASP A 194 12.99 -11.50 6.21
C ASP A 194 13.06 -11.50 4.69
N TRP A 195 13.36 -12.68 4.15
CA TRP A 195 13.38 -12.97 2.72
C TRP A 195 12.27 -13.96 2.35
N PRO A 196 11.64 -13.83 1.16
CA PRO A 196 10.65 -14.80 0.69
C PRO A 196 11.18 -16.23 0.73
N ASN A 197 10.37 -17.18 1.18
CA ASN A 197 10.77 -18.59 1.21
C ASN A 197 10.90 -19.16 -0.21
N ALA A 198 12.14 -19.32 -0.68
CA ALA A 198 12.44 -19.86 -2.00
C ALA A 198 11.93 -21.30 -2.20
N GLY A 199 11.82 -22.10 -1.13
CA GLY A 199 11.26 -23.45 -1.18
C GLY A 199 9.76 -23.50 -1.50
N ARG A 200 9.08 -22.34 -1.40
CA ARG A 200 7.66 -22.16 -1.70
C ARG A 200 7.43 -21.32 -2.95
N ALA A 201 8.48 -21.07 -3.74
CA ALA A 201 8.37 -20.26 -4.94
C ALA A 201 7.24 -20.74 -5.86
N LEU A 202 6.41 -19.80 -6.31
CA LEU A 202 5.38 -20.01 -7.31
C LEU A 202 4.20 -20.92 -6.90
N ASP A 203 4.05 -21.26 -5.62
CA ASP A 203 2.92 -22.05 -5.10
C ASP A 203 1.58 -21.30 -5.11
N SER A 204 1.64 -19.98 -5.33
CA SER A 204 0.53 -19.05 -5.32
C SER A 204 0.42 -18.31 -6.66
N TRP A 205 -0.76 -17.74 -6.94
CA TRP A 205 -1.00 -17.02 -8.20
C TRP A 205 -2.01 -15.88 -8.04
N ALA A 206 -1.87 -14.89 -8.92
CA ALA A 206 -2.80 -13.77 -9.03
C ALA A 206 -2.98 -13.34 -10.48
N ALA A 207 -4.13 -12.73 -10.75
CA ALA A 207 -4.43 -12.08 -12.01
C ALA A 207 -5.12 -10.74 -11.72
N ARG A 208 -4.77 -9.71 -12.50
CA ARG A 208 -5.44 -8.41 -12.48
C ARG A 208 -5.71 -7.94 -13.90
N THR A 209 -6.91 -7.42 -14.11
CA THR A 209 -7.27 -6.71 -15.33
C THR A 209 -7.55 -5.26 -14.97
N THR A 210 -7.10 -4.35 -15.83
CA THR A 210 -7.36 -2.92 -15.71
C THR A 210 -7.93 -2.41 -17.03
N VAL A 211 -9.04 -1.68 -16.98
CA VAL A 211 -9.64 -1.01 -18.13
C VAL A 211 -9.58 0.48 -17.91
N PHE A 212 -9.21 1.22 -18.95
CA PHE A 212 -9.12 2.67 -18.92
C PHE A 212 -10.26 3.27 -19.73
N ALA A 213 -11.06 4.13 -19.11
CA ALA A 213 -12.10 4.88 -19.78
C ALA A 213 -11.68 6.34 -19.99
N PRO A 214 -12.30 7.05 -20.95
CA PRO A 214 -12.08 8.48 -21.14
C PRO A 214 -12.30 9.28 -19.84
N GLY A 215 -11.64 10.43 -19.74
CA GLY A 215 -11.79 11.32 -18.59
C GLY A 215 -11.00 10.92 -17.34
N GLY A 216 -10.02 10.02 -17.46
CA GLY A 216 -9.12 9.65 -16.39
C GLY A 216 -9.65 8.56 -15.45
N VAL A 217 -10.62 7.77 -15.93
CA VAL A 217 -11.23 6.67 -15.17
C VAL A 217 -10.43 5.39 -15.36
N GLU A 218 -10.08 4.74 -14.26
CA GLU A 218 -9.45 3.42 -14.21
C GLU A 218 -10.37 2.47 -13.45
N LEU A 219 -10.71 1.34 -14.08
CA LEU A 219 -11.45 0.24 -13.46
C LEU A 219 -10.52 -0.96 -13.35
N SER A 220 -10.43 -1.58 -12.18
CA SER A 220 -9.62 -2.78 -12.01
C SER A 220 -10.38 -3.88 -11.28
N ALA A 221 -10.12 -5.12 -11.66
CA ALA A 221 -10.59 -6.30 -10.97
C ALA A 221 -9.44 -7.31 -10.88
N SER A 222 -9.36 -8.01 -9.75
CA SER A 222 -8.29 -8.97 -9.49
C SER A 222 -8.75 -10.15 -8.66
N THR A 223 -8.04 -11.26 -8.80
CA THR A 223 -8.24 -12.48 -8.04
C THR A 223 -6.90 -13.11 -7.70
N ALA A 224 -6.81 -13.75 -6.54
CA ALA A 224 -5.62 -14.47 -6.13
C ALA A 224 -5.95 -15.74 -5.34
N ARG A 225 -5.05 -16.72 -5.45
CA ARG A 225 -4.95 -17.85 -4.52
C ARG A 225 -3.59 -17.78 -3.86
N VAL A 226 -3.59 -17.70 -2.53
CA VAL A 226 -2.39 -17.61 -1.71
C VAL A 226 -2.35 -18.84 -0.83
N ARG A 227 -1.29 -19.63 -0.94
CA ARG A 227 -1.12 -20.82 -0.10
C ARG A 227 -0.58 -20.37 1.26
N SER A 228 -1.22 -20.79 2.34
CA SER A 228 -0.73 -20.66 3.73
C SER A 228 0.15 -19.42 4.00
N PRO A 229 -0.39 -18.19 3.86
CA PRO A 229 0.41 -16.97 3.96
C PRO A 229 1.00 -16.76 5.36
N GLU A 230 0.32 -17.23 6.41
CA GLU A 230 0.74 -17.03 7.80
C GLU A 230 1.84 -18.02 8.25
N PHE A 231 2.20 -19.02 7.43
CA PHE A 231 3.16 -20.07 7.79
C PHE A 231 4.21 -20.28 6.72
N ALA A 232 5.47 -19.99 7.03
CA ALA A 232 6.58 -20.28 6.12
C ALA A 232 6.69 -21.78 5.75
N SER A 233 6.19 -22.71 6.58
CA SER A 233 6.16 -24.16 6.30
C SER A 233 5.11 -24.57 5.25
N GLY A 234 4.08 -23.75 5.02
CA GLY A 234 3.00 -24.08 4.08
C GLY A 234 1.86 -24.91 4.67
N GLU A 235 1.71 -24.91 6.00
CA GLU A 235 0.77 -25.78 6.73
C GLU A 235 -0.50 -25.07 7.25
N GLY A 236 -0.58 -23.74 7.13
CA GLY A 236 -1.77 -22.95 7.51
C GLY A 236 -2.88 -22.91 6.45
N LEU A 237 -3.93 -22.12 6.68
CA LEU A 237 -5.04 -21.99 5.74
C LEU A 237 -4.66 -21.32 4.40
N ASP A 238 -5.21 -21.85 3.31
CA ASP A 238 -5.17 -21.18 2.00
C ASP A 238 -6.11 -19.97 2.00
N GLN A 239 -5.69 -18.89 1.33
CA GLN A 239 -6.55 -17.75 1.04
C GLN A 239 -7.01 -17.73 -0.42
N ARG A 240 -8.28 -17.38 -0.62
CA ARG A 240 -8.83 -16.94 -1.91
C ARG A 240 -9.25 -15.50 -1.78
N LYS A 241 -8.65 -14.64 -2.62
CA LYS A 241 -8.86 -13.20 -2.56
C LYS A 241 -9.49 -12.69 -3.85
N ALA A 242 -10.34 -11.68 -3.72
CA ALA A 242 -10.89 -10.92 -4.84
C ALA A 242 -10.88 -9.43 -4.50
N SER A 243 -10.62 -8.57 -5.48
CA SER A 243 -10.75 -7.12 -5.36
C SER A 243 -11.35 -6.53 -6.63
N ALA A 244 -12.11 -5.46 -6.48
CA ALA A 244 -12.56 -4.59 -7.55
C ALA A 244 -12.41 -3.12 -7.12
N SER A 245 -11.90 -2.28 -8.01
CA SER A 245 -11.70 -0.86 -7.73
C SER A 245 -12.06 0.04 -8.90
N LEU A 246 -12.43 1.26 -8.55
CA LEU A 246 -12.66 2.38 -9.44
C LEU A 246 -11.79 3.53 -8.98
N ARG A 247 -11.03 4.14 -9.90
CA ARG A 247 -10.24 5.33 -9.64
C ARG A 247 -10.51 6.39 -10.69
N LEU A 248 -10.51 7.65 -10.26
CA LEU A 248 -10.56 8.81 -11.12
C LEU A 248 -9.56 9.85 -10.64
N VAL A 249 -8.61 10.21 -11.51
CA VAL A 249 -7.59 11.23 -11.25
C VAL A 249 -7.75 12.38 -12.25
N ARG A 250 -7.76 13.62 -11.75
CA ARG A 250 -7.85 14.83 -12.57
C ARG A 250 -6.63 15.75 -12.38
N GLY A 251 -6.01 16.12 -13.51
CA GLY A 251 -4.86 17.03 -13.55
C GLY A 251 -5.20 18.50 -13.28
N SER A 252 -6.46 18.90 -13.33
CA SER A 252 -6.93 20.27 -13.11
C SER A 252 -8.28 20.31 -12.36
N GLY A 253 -8.68 21.50 -11.89
CA GLY A 253 -9.91 21.73 -11.14
C GLY A 253 -9.77 21.59 -9.62
N ALA A 254 -10.85 21.90 -8.89
CA ALA A 254 -10.89 21.78 -7.45
C ALA A 254 -10.90 20.31 -7.01
N TRP A 255 -11.63 19.44 -7.70
CA TRP A 255 -11.65 18.01 -7.41
C TRP A 255 -10.53 17.28 -8.16
N ARG A 256 -9.70 16.53 -7.43
CA ARG A 256 -8.46 15.95 -7.96
C ARG A 256 -8.49 14.44 -8.05
N TYR A 257 -9.23 13.80 -7.17
CA TYR A 257 -9.13 12.37 -6.94
C TYR A 257 -10.43 11.83 -6.35
N ALA A 258 -10.85 10.68 -6.85
CA ALA A 258 -11.74 9.79 -6.14
C ALA A 258 -11.38 8.34 -6.38
N PHE A 259 -11.72 7.51 -5.40
CA PHE A 259 -11.41 6.11 -5.40
C PHE A 259 -12.44 5.33 -4.60
N ALA A 260 -12.77 4.14 -5.08
CA ALA A 260 -13.55 3.17 -4.35
C ALA A 260 -12.96 1.77 -4.56
N GLU A 261 -12.91 0.97 -3.51
CA GLU A 261 -12.45 -0.42 -3.57
C GLU A 261 -13.32 -1.34 -2.71
N TRP A 262 -13.62 -2.49 -3.27
CA TRP A 262 -14.12 -3.64 -2.57
C TRP A 262 -13.05 -4.72 -2.58
N ALA A 263 -12.81 -5.36 -1.44
CA ALA A 263 -11.94 -6.53 -1.35
C ALA A 263 -12.57 -7.60 -0.46
N ARG A 264 -12.31 -8.87 -0.79
CA ARG A 264 -12.75 -10.01 -0.01
C ARG A 264 -11.67 -11.07 0.08
N THR A 265 -11.45 -11.56 1.29
CA THR A 265 -10.55 -12.69 1.57
C THR A 265 -11.36 -13.82 2.18
N ARG A 266 -11.19 -15.05 1.68
CA ARG A 266 -11.75 -16.27 2.26
C ARG A 266 -10.59 -17.18 2.63
N GLU A 267 -10.57 -17.65 3.86
CA GLU A 267 -9.52 -18.50 4.39
C GLU A 267 -10.09 -19.88 4.69
N GLY A 268 -9.42 -20.94 4.27
CA GLY A 268 -9.92 -22.29 4.49
C GLY A 268 -8.99 -23.38 4.00
N ALA A 269 -9.32 -24.61 4.40
CA ALA A 269 -8.71 -25.81 3.89
C ALA A 269 -9.51 -26.36 2.69
N SER A 270 -9.11 -27.50 2.15
CA SER A 270 -9.82 -28.23 1.09
C SER A 270 -11.31 -28.49 1.40
N ALA A 271 -11.67 -28.60 2.68
CA ALA A 271 -13.05 -28.83 3.15
C ALA A 271 -13.98 -27.59 3.10
N GLY A 272 -13.46 -26.39 2.79
CA GLY A 272 -14.26 -25.16 2.67
C GLY A 272 -13.71 -23.97 3.48
N PRO A 273 -14.26 -22.77 3.26
CA PRO A 273 -13.82 -21.57 3.98
C PRO A 273 -14.21 -21.62 5.46
N ARG A 274 -13.24 -21.40 6.34
CA ARG A 274 -13.43 -21.23 7.79
C ARG A 274 -13.68 -19.76 8.16
N PHE A 275 -12.97 -18.85 7.51
CA PHE A 275 -13.11 -17.41 7.73
C PHE A 275 -13.36 -16.66 6.43
N ALA A 276 -14.07 -15.54 6.55
CA ALA A 276 -14.25 -14.61 5.46
C ALA A 276 -14.24 -13.18 5.99
N PHE A 277 -13.49 -12.34 5.29
CA PHE A 277 -13.28 -10.93 5.61
C PHE A 277 -13.60 -10.09 4.39
N THR A 278 -14.36 -9.03 4.60
CA THR A 278 -14.76 -8.09 3.54
C THR A 278 -14.30 -6.69 3.90
N SER A 279 -13.83 -5.96 2.89
CA SER A 279 -13.52 -4.54 2.99
C SER A 279 -14.24 -3.75 1.91
N LEU A 280 -14.70 -2.56 2.29
CA LEU A 280 -15.23 -1.52 1.44
C LEU A 280 -14.51 -0.21 1.80
N LEU A 281 -14.04 0.49 0.79
CA LEU A 281 -13.29 1.73 0.95
C LEU A 281 -13.78 2.73 -0.11
N ALA A 282 -13.99 3.97 0.30
CA ALA A 282 -14.22 5.09 -0.60
C ALA A 282 -13.46 6.32 -0.11
N GLU A 283 -12.80 7.04 -1.02
CA GLU A 283 -12.12 8.27 -0.68
C GLU A 283 -12.05 9.27 -1.83
N GLY A 284 -11.74 10.51 -1.48
CA GLY A 284 -11.53 11.57 -2.46
C GLY A 284 -10.72 12.73 -1.90
N ALA A 285 -10.21 13.56 -2.82
CA ALA A 285 -9.46 14.76 -2.48
C ALA A 285 -9.84 15.97 -3.34
N TRP A 286 -9.83 17.13 -2.68
CA TRP A 286 -10.11 18.44 -3.23
C TRP A 286 -8.94 19.39 -2.94
N GLN A 287 -8.69 20.29 -3.87
CA GLN A 287 -7.69 21.34 -3.80
C GLN A 287 -8.39 22.69 -3.75
N LEU A 288 -8.27 23.37 -2.61
CA LEU A 288 -8.83 24.71 -2.38
C LEU A 288 -7.70 25.69 -2.05
N ARG A 289 -7.43 26.65 -2.94
CA ARG A 289 -6.42 27.71 -2.73
C ARG A 289 -5.05 27.18 -2.26
N GLY A 290 -4.60 26.06 -2.83
CA GLY A 290 -3.32 25.42 -2.46
C GLY A 290 -3.37 24.48 -1.24
N VAL A 291 -4.46 24.48 -0.46
CA VAL A 291 -4.72 23.48 0.59
C VAL A 291 -5.43 22.28 0.01
N GLN A 292 -5.02 21.07 0.38
CA GLN A 292 -5.70 19.83 0.03
C GLN A 292 -6.60 19.41 1.19
N LEU A 293 -7.88 19.16 0.90
CA LEU A 293 -8.81 18.47 1.79
C LEU A 293 -9.06 17.08 1.23
N ALA A 294 -8.99 16.06 2.07
CA ALA A 294 -9.34 14.70 1.69
C ALA A 294 -10.25 14.06 2.73
N ALA A 295 -11.12 13.16 2.27
CA ALA A 295 -12.01 12.37 3.12
C ALA A 295 -12.03 10.91 2.67
N ARG A 296 -12.08 10.01 3.64
CA ARG A 296 -12.11 8.56 3.46
C ARG A 296 -13.18 7.95 4.36
N ALA A 297 -13.92 6.99 3.82
CA ALA A 297 -14.82 6.13 4.56
C ALA A 297 -14.43 4.67 4.30
N GLU A 298 -14.33 3.88 5.37
CA GLU A 298 -13.90 2.49 5.30
C GLU A 298 -14.81 1.61 6.17
N ARG A 299 -15.14 0.45 5.65
CA ARG A 299 -15.73 -0.66 6.41
C ARG A 299 -14.87 -1.89 6.22
N THR A 300 -14.32 -2.44 7.29
CA THR A 300 -13.48 -3.66 7.24
C THR A 300 -13.90 -4.68 8.27
N GLU A 301 -13.91 -5.95 7.89
CA GLU A 301 -14.03 -7.09 8.81
C GLU A 301 -12.64 -7.66 9.05
N ARG A 302 -12.26 -7.87 10.31
CA ARG A 302 -10.90 -8.26 10.71
C ARG A 302 -10.94 -9.47 11.65
N PRO A 303 -9.90 -10.32 11.64
CA PRO A 303 -9.76 -11.34 12.66
C PRO A 303 -9.55 -10.68 14.03
N GLU A 304 -10.15 -11.25 15.06
CA GLU A 304 -9.77 -10.98 16.45
C GLU A 304 -8.72 -12.00 16.84
N GLU A 305 -7.48 -11.54 17.01
CA GLU A 305 -6.34 -12.41 17.31
C GLU A 305 -6.14 -12.55 18.83
N ASP A 306 -5.58 -13.69 19.24
CA ASP A 306 -5.12 -13.92 20.61
C ASP A 306 -4.01 -12.93 20.98
N ARG A 307 -4.08 -12.36 22.18
CA ARG A 307 -3.24 -11.24 22.62
C ARG A 307 -2.20 -11.66 23.65
N LEU A 308 -1.08 -10.94 23.67
CA LEU A 308 -0.09 -11.03 24.75
C LEU A 308 -0.54 -10.20 25.96
N ASP A 309 0.29 -10.18 27.01
CA ASP A 309 0.08 -9.31 28.19
C ASP A 309 0.02 -7.82 27.83
N ASP A 310 0.70 -7.42 26.75
CA ASP A 310 0.49 -6.13 26.12
C ASP A 310 -0.80 -6.19 25.27
N PRO A 311 -1.87 -5.46 25.65
CA PRO A 311 -3.17 -5.54 24.98
C PRO A 311 -3.14 -5.07 23.52
N TYR A 312 -2.03 -4.47 23.11
CA TYR A 312 -1.77 -4.03 21.75
C TYR A 312 -0.95 -5.04 20.93
N ARG A 313 -0.74 -6.26 21.42
CA ARG A 313 0.09 -7.28 20.76
C ARG A 313 -0.65 -8.60 20.60
N SER A 314 -0.44 -9.25 19.47
CA SER A 314 -0.91 -10.62 19.23
C SER A 314 0.23 -11.63 19.19
N VAL A 315 -0.11 -12.91 19.41
CA VAL A 315 0.84 -14.02 19.30
C VAL A 315 1.31 -14.17 17.85
N ARG A 316 2.63 -14.29 17.65
CA ARG A 316 3.26 -14.52 16.33
C ARG A 316 4.21 -15.73 16.37
N PRO A 317 4.26 -16.56 15.31
CA PRO A 317 3.44 -16.50 14.09
C PRO A 317 1.95 -16.76 14.40
N LEU A 318 1.06 -16.24 13.55
CA LEU A 318 -0.37 -16.47 13.75
C LEU A 318 -0.70 -17.91 13.44
N LEU A 319 -1.17 -18.63 14.45
CA LEU A 319 -1.71 -19.96 14.26
C LEU A 319 -3.19 -19.85 13.90
N ASP A 320 -3.73 -20.75 13.09
CA ASP A 320 -5.13 -20.68 12.64
C ASP A 320 -6.14 -20.67 13.80
N PHE A 321 -5.74 -21.21 14.96
CA PHE A 321 -6.52 -21.23 16.20
C PHE A 321 -6.36 -19.96 17.05
N ASN A 322 -5.49 -19.02 16.65
CA ASN A 322 -5.35 -17.71 17.29
C ASN A 322 -6.44 -16.73 16.79
N ILE A 323 -7.22 -17.06 15.75
CA ILE A 323 -8.38 -16.26 15.34
C ILE A 323 -9.57 -16.65 16.23
N LEU A 324 -9.82 -15.82 17.24
CA LEU A 324 -10.83 -16.01 18.27
C LEU A 324 -12.22 -15.50 17.84
N GLY A 325 -12.28 -14.58 16.88
CA GLY A 325 -13.51 -13.90 16.50
C GLY A 325 -13.35 -12.99 15.30
N ARG A 326 -14.35 -12.14 15.08
CA ARG A 326 -14.35 -11.16 13.97
C ARG A 326 -14.99 -9.85 14.42
N THR A 327 -14.26 -8.76 14.23
CA THR A 327 -14.76 -7.41 14.44
C THR A 327 -14.97 -6.70 13.10
N ARG A 328 -16.10 -6.02 12.95
CA ARG A 328 -16.30 -5.01 11.90
C ARG A 328 -15.94 -3.63 12.42
N TRP A 329 -15.18 -2.91 11.61
CA TRP A 329 -14.77 -1.53 11.84
C TRP A 329 -15.39 -0.65 10.78
N ASP A 330 -16.12 0.38 11.21
CA ASP A 330 -16.56 1.49 10.36
C ASP A 330 -15.72 2.72 10.73
N ILE A 331 -15.06 3.33 9.74
CA ILE A 331 -14.07 4.40 9.95
C ILE A 331 -14.35 5.56 8.99
N VAL A 332 -14.28 6.77 9.51
CA VAL A 332 -14.28 8.00 8.71
C VAL A 332 -13.02 8.79 9.03
N THR A 333 -12.24 9.13 8.02
CA THR A 333 -11.00 9.91 8.15
C THR A 333 -11.10 11.18 7.34
N VAL A 334 -10.67 12.31 7.90
CA VAL A 334 -10.55 13.60 7.21
C VAL A 334 -9.11 14.09 7.36
N GLN A 335 -8.54 14.61 6.28
CA GLN A 335 -7.16 15.06 6.23
C GLN A 335 -7.08 16.45 5.57
N LEU A 336 -6.28 17.34 6.15
CA LEU A 336 -5.95 18.66 5.64
C LEU A 336 -4.44 18.81 5.47
N SER A 337 -3.98 19.11 4.25
CA SER A 337 -2.56 19.30 3.95
C SER A 337 -2.30 20.66 3.34
N ALA A 338 -1.29 21.33 3.89
CA ALA A 338 -0.80 22.58 3.37
C ALA A 338 -0.02 22.35 2.05
N PRO A 339 0.03 23.34 1.16
CA PRO A 339 0.83 23.24 -0.05
C PRO A 339 2.30 23.01 0.32
N GLY A 340 2.89 21.97 -0.27
CA GLY A 340 4.27 21.61 0.04
C GLY A 340 5.25 22.70 -0.40
N ARG A 341 6.18 23.05 0.49
CA ARG A 341 7.25 24.04 0.25
C ARG A 341 8.56 23.33 -0.04
N ARG A 342 9.42 23.95 -0.86
CA ARG A 342 10.78 23.43 -1.09
C ARG A 342 11.72 23.97 -0.01
N LEU A 343 12.52 23.09 0.58
CA LEU A 343 13.57 23.41 1.54
C LEU A 343 14.77 22.48 1.26
N ALA A 344 15.93 23.07 0.95
CA ALA A 344 17.17 22.33 0.67
C ALA A 344 17.02 21.16 -0.32
N GLY A 345 16.25 21.34 -1.40
CA GLY A 345 16.01 20.31 -2.42
C GLY A 345 14.95 19.27 -2.07
N ALA A 346 14.49 19.22 -0.82
CA ALA A 346 13.33 18.42 -0.40
C ALA A 346 12.04 19.24 -0.46
N ARG A 347 10.90 18.59 -0.63
CA ARG A 347 9.58 19.19 -0.44
C ARG A 347 8.98 18.72 0.87
N VAL A 348 8.43 19.69 1.58
CA VAL A 348 7.96 19.61 2.95
C VAL A 348 6.49 20.00 2.94
N ALA A 349 5.60 19.07 3.30
CA ALA A 349 4.16 19.29 3.29
C ALA A 349 3.55 18.96 4.66
N PRO A 350 3.22 19.98 5.47
CA PRO A 350 2.48 19.79 6.71
C PRO A 350 1.09 19.22 6.47
N PHE A 351 0.60 18.43 7.44
CA PHE A 351 -0.74 17.88 7.42
C PHE A 351 -1.31 17.71 8.84
N VAL A 352 -2.64 17.61 8.90
CA VAL A 352 -3.40 17.13 10.05
C VAL A 352 -4.43 16.12 9.54
N GLU A 353 -4.62 15.04 10.28
CA GLU A 353 -5.53 13.95 9.96
C GLU A 353 -6.33 13.57 11.21
N GLY A 354 -7.66 13.50 11.09
CA GLY A 354 -8.55 13.09 12.15
C GLY A 354 -9.39 11.88 11.72
N ALA A 355 -9.53 10.90 12.60
CA ALA A 355 -10.31 9.70 12.35
C ALA A 355 -11.35 9.46 13.46
N TRP A 356 -12.53 9.03 13.03
CA TRP A 356 -13.59 8.50 13.87
C TRP A 356 -13.77 7.02 13.55
N LEU A 357 -13.86 6.17 14.58
CA LEU A 357 -13.94 4.72 14.42
C LEU A 357 -15.09 4.14 15.26
N ALA A 358 -15.77 3.13 14.72
CA ALA A 358 -16.82 2.38 15.40
C ALA A 358 -16.63 0.86 15.22
N PRO A 359 -15.89 0.19 16.13
CA PRO A 359 -15.75 -1.26 16.12
C PRO A 359 -16.98 -1.98 16.69
N ARG A 360 -17.31 -3.13 16.12
CA ARG A 360 -18.41 -4.01 16.57
C ARG A 360 -18.10 -5.48 16.29
N ALA A 361 -18.19 -6.32 17.33
CA ALA A 361 -18.13 -7.78 17.17
C ALA A 361 -19.22 -8.29 16.23
N LEU A 362 -18.89 -9.27 15.39
CA LEU A 362 -19.82 -9.86 14.43
C LEU A 362 -20.47 -11.15 14.92
N ALA A 363 -20.07 -11.66 16.09
CA ALA A 363 -20.63 -12.85 16.71
C ALA A 363 -20.74 -12.65 18.23
N HIS A 364 -21.72 -13.31 18.85
CA HIS A 364 -21.87 -13.39 20.30
C HIS A 364 -22.22 -14.83 20.70
N PRO A 365 -21.61 -15.41 21.76
CA PRO A 365 -20.52 -14.81 22.55
C PRO A 365 -19.27 -14.56 21.70
N THR A 366 -18.51 -13.52 22.05
CA THR A 366 -17.20 -13.23 21.45
C THR A 366 -16.13 -13.28 22.56
N PRO A 367 -14.95 -13.85 22.29
CA PRO A 367 -13.80 -13.76 23.20
C PRO A 367 -13.31 -12.33 23.43
N MET A 368 -13.56 -11.41 22.48
CA MET A 368 -13.25 -9.99 22.59
C MET A 368 -14.43 -9.14 22.15
N ASP A 369 -15.08 -8.44 23.09
CA ASP A 369 -16.04 -7.38 22.76
C ASP A 369 -15.30 -6.04 22.69
N PRO A 370 -15.24 -5.37 21.52
CA PRO A 370 -14.57 -4.07 21.38
C PRO A 370 -15.09 -3.01 22.36
N ARG A 371 -16.39 -3.05 22.73
CA ARG A 371 -16.96 -2.06 23.64
C ARG A 371 -16.42 -2.21 25.04
N ILE A 372 -16.25 -3.45 25.50
CA ILE A 372 -15.67 -3.77 26.80
C ILE A 372 -14.17 -3.47 26.76
N PHE A 373 -13.49 -3.89 25.69
CA PHE A 373 -12.04 -3.72 25.57
C PHE A 373 -11.60 -2.26 25.51
N TYR A 374 -12.30 -1.41 24.76
CA TYR A 374 -11.96 0.01 24.63
C TYR A 374 -12.67 0.91 25.65
N ASP A 375 -13.56 0.35 26.48
CA ASP A 375 -14.49 1.11 27.33
C ASP A 375 -15.29 2.17 26.53
N ALA A 376 -15.56 1.88 25.25
CA ALA A 376 -16.28 2.77 24.35
C ALA A 376 -16.77 2.05 23.09
N SER A 377 -17.87 2.56 22.54
CA SER A 377 -18.38 2.14 21.23
C SER A 377 -17.85 2.97 20.05
N ARG A 378 -17.12 4.05 20.36
CA ARG A 378 -16.59 5.01 19.40
C ARG A 378 -15.21 5.46 19.84
N LEU A 379 -14.27 5.48 18.91
CA LEU A 379 -12.89 5.90 19.13
C LEU A 379 -12.58 7.10 18.26
N TRP A 380 -11.59 7.89 18.69
CA TRP A 380 -11.07 9.03 17.93
C TRP A 380 -9.56 8.98 17.87
N MET A 381 -9.01 9.43 16.74
CA MET A 381 -7.59 9.68 16.59
C MET A 381 -7.36 11.02 15.90
N LEU A 382 -6.34 11.74 16.36
CA LEU A 382 -5.80 12.91 15.72
C LEU A 382 -4.31 12.70 15.47
N SER A 383 -3.88 12.90 14.23
CA SER A 383 -2.48 12.87 13.83
C SER A 383 -2.10 14.19 13.18
N GLY A 384 -0.87 14.64 13.40
CA GLY A 384 -0.33 15.86 12.81
C GLY A 384 1.16 15.72 12.55
N GLY A 385 1.62 16.26 11.43
CA GLY A 385 3.00 16.04 11.03
C GLY A 385 3.38 16.70 9.72
N VAL A 386 4.47 16.19 9.15
CA VAL A 386 5.10 16.70 7.93
C VAL A 386 5.53 15.55 7.04
N ARG A 387 5.14 15.60 5.76
CA ARG A 387 5.67 14.73 4.71
C ARG A 387 6.92 15.34 4.10
N LEU A 388 7.97 14.54 3.97
CA LEU A 388 9.24 14.90 3.36
C LEU A 388 9.44 14.05 2.11
N HIS A 389 9.81 14.67 0.99
CA HIS A 389 10.24 13.93 -0.20
C HIS A 389 11.35 14.65 -0.95
N ALA A 390 12.23 13.89 -1.57
CA ALA A 390 13.28 14.37 -2.47
C ALA A 390 13.40 13.42 -3.66
N GLY A 391 13.75 13.95 -4.83
CA GLY A 391 13.96 13.14 -6.03
C GLY A 391 12.68 12.60 -6.68
N ALA A 392 12.83 11.54 -7.46
CA ALA A 392 11.76 10.89 -8.20
C ALA A 392 10.93 10.01 -7.28
N MET A 393 9.68 10.39 -7.06
CA MET A 393 8.73 9.56 -6.32
C MET A 393 8.15 8.48 -7.22
N ARG A 394 7.95 7.29 -6.65
CA ARG A 394 7.23 6.22 -7.32
C ARG A 394 5.78 6.19 -6.83
N PRO A 395 4.81 6.53 -7.70
CA PRO A 395 3.43 6.64 -7.27
C PRO A 395 2.73 5.29 -7.13
N ARG A 396 3.24 4.24 -7.80
CA ARG A 396 2.56 2.95 -7.91
C ARG A 396 3.50 1.76 -7.71
N PHE A 397 3.05 0.74 -6.98
CA PHE A 397 3.75 -0.50 -6.64
C PHE A 397 3.02 -1.71 -7.24
N GLY A 398 3.74 -2.77 -7.61
CA GLY A 398 3.08 -3.96 -8.17
C GLY A 398 2.51 -3.78 -9.58
N ARG A 399 2.94 -2.75 -10.30
CA ARG A 399 2.83 -2.63 -11.76
C ARG A 399 4.23 -2.60 -12.35
N TYR A 400 4.52 -3.50 -13.29
CA TYR A 400 5.85 -3.64 -13.89
C TYR A 400 5.78 -3.56 -15.41
N GLY A 401 6.80 -2.93 -16.04
CA GLY A 401 6.94 -2.86 -17.49
C GLY A 401 5.69 -2.34 -18.19
N ALA A 402 5.10 -3.15 -19.07
CA ALA A 402 3.93 -2.81 -19.86
C ALA A 402 2.69 -2.45 -19.01
N ALA A 403 2.64 -2.88 -17.73
CA ALA A 403 1.57 -2.47 -16.82
C ALA A 403 1.70 -1.01 -16.35
N GLN A 404 2.90 -0.41 -16.44
CA GLN A 404 3.11 0.99 -16.09
C GLN A 404 2.67 1.87 -17.28
N ARG A 405 1.42 2.34 -17.29
CA ARG A 405 1.03 3.36 -18.27
C ARG A 405 1.66 4.70 -17.90
N HIS A 406 2.38 5.31 -18.84
CA HIS A 406 2.80 6.70 -18.67
C HIS A 406 1.58 7.61 -18.86
N VAL A 407 1.43 8.61 -17.98
CA VAL A 407 0.30 9.56 -17.98
C VAL A 407 0.26 10.44 -19.26
N GLY A 408 1.21 10.27 -20.19
CA GLY A 408 1.26 10.95 -21.49
C GLY A 408 0.68 10.17 -22.68
N ASP A 409 0.38 8.87 -22.57
CA ASP A 409 -0.03 8.03 -23.72
C ASP A 409 -1.52 8.10 -24.07
N ALA A 410 -2.30 8.93 -23.37
CA ALA A 410 -3.69 9.21 -23.70
C ALA A 410 -3.82 10.30 -24.76
N SER A 411 -3.13 10.16 -25.90
CA SER A 411 -3.57 10.84 -27.12
C SER A 411 -4.63 9.94 -27.78
N PRO A 412 -5.85 10.43 -28.06
CA PRO A 412 -6.78 9.67 -28.88
C PRO A 412 -6.10 9.36 -30.21
N PRO A 413 -6.38 8.20 -30.85
CA PRO A 413 -5.92 7.96 -32.20
C PRO A 413 -6.37 9.15 -33.06
N ARG A 414 -5.41 9.80 -33.73
CA ARG A 414 -5.74 10.76 -34.78
C ARG A 414 -6.56 9.96 -35.81
N ALA A 415 -7.82 10.32 -35.97
CA ALA A 415 -8.63 9.82 -37.07
C ALA A 415 -7.90 10.18 -38.37
N HIS A 416 -7.59 9.16 -39.17
CA HIS A 416 -7.12 9.31 -40.54
C HIS A 416 -8.30 9.33 -41.49
#